data_AF-A0A6I3I221-F1
#
_entry.id   AF-A0A6I3I221-F1
#
_cell.length_a   1.000
_cell.length_b   1.000
_cell.length_c   1.000
_cell.angle_alpha   90.00
_cell.angle_beta   90.00
_cell.angle_gamma   90.00
#
_symmetry.space_group_name_H-M   'P 1'
#
loop_
_entity.id
_entity.type
_entity.pdbx_description
1 polymer ?
#
loop_
_entity_poly.entity_id
_entity_poly.type
_entity_poly.pdbx_seq_one_letter_code
_entity_poly.pdbx_strand_id
1 'polypeptide(L)'
;MVHRAFISTMFFQTKTGITSSPPLSRNIKPMFKRRSSLESCDMNTQVRISAQTSVVGVIGDPVRHSLSPIIHNVGFRSLGVDWVYVAFEVAAGKTADSLSALRTLHLRGLSVTMPHKTEMATLVDRSSPSAIALRSVNTVEVASDGALVGHSTDGEGLLQNLRSHGVHIENSSVLVIGAGGAGRSVVDALSRHGCKQVVVANRSLDGAEFAAGLAPIGSRAISLSDEPALRRATEECDLIIHATSMGMGETGSESVLPIPLDLLQQRHIVVDLVYHPLHTALLRVAEDKGCQIVNGLGMLVHQAALQQEIWTGHLPDVQEMLSAASQALS
;
A
#
# COMPACT_ATOMS: atom_id res chain seq x y z
N MET A 1 16.41 -52.18 19.20
CA MET A 1 17.28 -51.98 18.01
C MET A 1 18.00 -50.66 18.21
N VAL A 2 19.18 -50.49 18.82
CA VAL A 2 20.50 -51.16 18.76
C VAL A 2 21.18 -51.15 17.38
N HIS A 3 22.02 -50.14 17.11
CA HIS A 3 23.39 -50.24 16.54
C HIS A 3 24.08 -48.86 16.60
N ARG A 4 25.11 -48.66 17.46
CA ARG A 4 26.58 -48.72 17.22
C ARG A 4 27.08 -47.58 16.29
N ALA A 5 27.85 -46.55 16.68
CA ALA A 5 29.10 -46.36 17.46
C ALA A 5 30.42 -46.46 16.65
N PHE A 6 31.44 -45.69 17.09
CA PHE A 6 32.86 -45.49 16.68
C PHE A 6 33.14 -44.25 15.81
N ILE A 7 33.83 -43.16 16.23
CA ILE A 7 35.11 -42.88 16.96
C ILE A 7 36.39 -43.16 16.14
N SER A 8 37.14 -42.11 15.76
CA SER A 8 38.53 -41.80 16.20
C SER A 8 39.17 -40.71 15.30
N THR A 9 39.48 -39.48 15.74
CA THR A 9 40.71 -38.97 16.39
C THR A 9 42.06 -39.28 15.69
N MET A 10 42.78 -38.25 15.21
CA MET A 10 44.07 -37.74 15.76
C MET A 10 45.06 -37.10 14.73
N PHE A 11 45.51 -35.88 15.09
CA PHE A 11 46.87 -35.31 15.08
C PHE A 11 47.62 -34.78 13.82
N PHE A 12 47.83 -33.45 13.84
CA PHE A 12 49.09 -32.68 13.79
C PHE A 12 50.38 -33.34 13.26
N GLN A 13 51.09 -32.68 12.34
CA GLN A 13 52.43 -32.12 12.60
C GLN A 13 52.96 -31.19 11.48
N THR A 14 53.84 -30.28 11.91
CA THR A 14 54.49 -29.13 11.24
C THR A 14 55.95 -29.43 10.86
N LYS A 15 56.56 -28.60 9.97
CA LYS A 15 58.00 -28.15 9.84
C LYS A 15 58.48 -28.12 8.37
N THR A 16 58.80 -26.98 7.73
CA THR A 16 59.95 -26.01 7.78
C THR A 16 61.27 -26.43 7.10
N GLY A 17 61.82 -25.56 6.21
CA GLY A 17 63.25 -25.44 5.82
C GLY A 17 63.52 -25.55 4.30
N ILE A 18 63.61 -24.48 3.48
CA ILE A 18 64.69 -23.49 3.17
C ILE A 18 65.84 -23.98 2.24
N THR A 19 66.16 -23.10 1.25
CA THR A 19 67.40 -22.83 0.43
C THR A 19 67.15 -23.01 -1.08
N SER A 20 67.50 -22.14 -2.04
CA SER A 20 68.49 -21.04 -2.20
C SER A 20 68.15 -20.15 -3.43
N SER A 21 68.76 -18.96 -3.56
CA SER A 21 68.71 -18.00 -4.71
C SER A 21 70.16 -17.74 -5.24
N PRO A 22 70.52 -16.83 -6.21
CA PRO A 22 69.79 -15.87 -7.13
C PRO A 22 70.45 -15.82 -8.57
N PRO A 23 70.61 -14.72 -9.37
CA PRO A 23 69.99 -13.35 -9.47
C PRO A 23 69.68 -12.84 -10.92
N LEU A 24 68.94 -11.70 -11.08
CA LEU A 24 69.35 -10.42 -11.75
C LEU A 24 68.21 -9.53 -12.32
N SER A 25 68.03 -8.37 -11.66
CA SER A 25 67.87 -6.99 -12.18
C SER A 25 66.77 -6.59 -13.21
N ARG A 26 65.90 -5.63 -12.85
CA ARG A 26 66.00 -4.18 -13.22
C ARG A 26 64.73 -3.36 -12.87
N ASN A 27 64.97 -2.24 -12.18
CA ASN A 27 64.39 -0.89 -12.33
C ASN A 27 62.87 -0.60 -12.34
N ILE A 28 62.39 -0.10 -11.19
CA ILE A 28 61.74 1.21 -10.91
C ILE A 28 60.95 1.91 -12.05
N LYS A 29 59.63 2.12 -11.84
CA LYS A 29 58.95 3.45 -11.67
C LYS A 29 57.49 3.30 -11.21
N PRO A 30 56.93 4.26 -10.45
CA PRO A 30 55.62 4.15 -9.80
C PRO A 30 54.50 4.63 -10.73
N MET A 31 53.37 3.92 -10.76
CA MET A 31 52.14 4.43 -11.39
C MET A 31 51.02 4.47 -10.35
N PHE A 32 50.91 5.63 -9.70
CA PHE A 32 49.67 6.08 -9.09
C PHE A 32 48.61 6.17 -10.20
N LYS A 33 47.73 5.17 -10.32
CA LYS A 33 46.50 5.30 -11.09
C LYS A 33 45.41 5.78 -10.13
N ARG A 34 45.12 7.09 -10.23
CA ARG A 34 43.99 7.77 -9.61
C ARG A 34 42.71 6.98 -9.87
N ARG A 35 41.99 6.63 -8.79
CA ARG A 35 40.55 6.39 -8.85
C ARG A 35 39.89 7.76 -9.06
N SER A 36 39.43 8.00 -10.28
CA SER A 36 38.54 9.10 -10.66
C SER A 36 37.88 8.60 -11.95
N SER A 37 36.57 8.43 -12.05
CA SER A 37 35.48 9.19 -11.48
C SER A 37 34.32 8.25 -11.18
N LEU A 38 33.73 8.41 -10.00
CA LEU A 38 32.32 8.09 -9.80
C LEU A 38 31.57 8.84 -10.89
N GLU A 39 31.04 8.13 -11.88
CA GLU A 39 29.96 8.64 -12.70
C GLU A 39 28.85 9.01 -11.71
N SER A 40 28.62 10.31 -11.62
CA SER A 40 27.45 10.88 -10.99
C SER A 40 26.25 10.15 -11.56
N CYS A 41 25.53 9.42 -10.71
CA CYS A 41 24.19 8.96 -11.02
C CYS A 41 23.36 10.21 -11.32
N ASP A 42 23.18 10.53 -12.60
CA ASP A 42 22.34 11.63 -13.02
C ASP A 42 20.93 11.35 -12.49
N MET A 43 20.57 12.04 -11.40
CA MET A 43 19.22 12.05 -10.81
C MET A 43 18.19 12.77 -11.71
N ASN A 44 18.47 12.84 -13.01
CA ASN A 44 17.68 13.55 -13.99
C ASN A 44 17.45 12.66 -15.22
N THR A 45 17.01 11.42 -15.00
CA THR A 45 16.53 10.55 -16.09
C THR A 45 15.21 11.14 -16.59
N GLN A 46 15.30 12.10 -17.51
CA GLN A 46 14.15 12.67 -18.20
C GLN A 46 13.32 11.53 -18.81
N VAL A 47 12.05 11.46 -18.44
CA VAL A 47 11.09 10.52 -19.07
C VAL A 47 11.04 10.88 -20.55
N ARG A 48 11.59 10.02 -21.41
CA ARG A 48 11.53 10.19 -22.85
C ARG A 48 10.22 9.60 -23.35
N ILE A 49 9.23 10.46 -23.54
CA ILE A 49 7.94 10.07 -24.11
C ILE A 49 8.08 10.01 -25.64
N SER A 50 7.63 8.91 -26.23
CA SER A 50 7.62 8.66 -27.67
C SER A 50 6.22 8.30 -28.17
N ALA A 51 6.06 8.09 -29.48
CA ALA A 51 4.81 7.58 -30.05
C ALA A 51 4.49 6.13 -29.64
N GLN A 52 5.43 5.41 -29.01
CA GLN A 52 5.23 4.05 -28.52
C GLN A 52 4.85 3.99 -27.03
N THR A 53 4.97 5.11 -26.32
CA THR A 53 4.71 5.19 -24.88
C THR A 53 3.25 4.87 -24.58
N SER A 54 3.05 3.90 -23.68
CA SER A 54 1.71 3.52 -23.22
C SER A 54 1.20 4.48 -22.15
N VAL A 55 -0.12 4.71 -22.13
CA VAL A 55 -0.74 5.63 -21.18
C VAL A 55 -1.72 4.88 -20.28
N VAL A 56 -1.60 5.18 -18.99
CA VAL A 56 -2.53 4.81 -17.91
C VAL A 56 -2.88 6.10 -17.17
N GLY A 57 -3.97 6.10 -16.43
CA GLY A 57 -4.27 7.31 -15.65
C GLY A 57 -5.31 7.12 -14.57
N VAL A 58 -5.51 8.17 -13.79
CA VAL A 58 -6.58 8.24 -12.79
C VAL A 58 -7.73 9.07 -13.32
N ILE A 59 -8.96 8.61 -13.14
CA ILE A 59 -10.18 9.42 -13.30
C ILE A 59 -10.76 9.80 -11.94
N GLY A 60 -11.25 11.03 -11.81
CA GLY A 60 -11.92 11.53 -10.61
C GLY A 60 -12.41 12.97 -10.76
N ASP A 61 -13.17 13.42 -9.77
CA ASP A 61 -13.71 14.78 -9.70
C ASP A 61 -13.83 15.25 -8.24
N PRO A 62 -12.92 16.10 -7.74
CA PRO A 62 -11.68 16.56 -8.37
C PRO A 62 -10.54 15.50 -8.31
N VAL A 63 -9.51 15.63 -9.15
CA VAL A 63 -8.39 14.66 -9.18
C VAL A 63 -6.98 15.27 -9.35
N ARG A 64 -6.87 16.56 -9.69
CA ARG A 64 -5.58 17.20 -10.03
C ARG A 64 -4.57 17.27 -8.88
N HIS A 65 -5.03 17.16 -7.64
CA HIS A 65 -4.20 17.13 -6.44
C HIS A 65 -3.67 15.72 -6.11
N SER A 66 -4.02 14.71 -6.91
CA SER A 66 -3.63 13.32 -6.65
C SER A 66 -2.12 13.15 -6.70
N LEU A 67 -1.56 12.41 -5.73
CA LEU A 67 -0.18 11.93 -5.74
C LEU A 67 0.04 10.75 -6.68
N SER A 68 -1.03 10.12 -7.20
CA SER A 68 -0.94 8.91 -8.02
C SER A 68 -0.04 9.08 -9.25
N PRO A 69 -0.06 10.20 -10.01
CA PRO A 69 0.89 10.40 -11.10
C PRO A 69 2.36 10.38 -10.65
N ILE A 70 2.70 10.95 -9.50
CA ILE A 70 4.07 10.93 -8.98
C ILE A 70 4.47 9.49 -8.65
N ILE A 71 3.62 8.81 -7.87
CA ILE A 71 3.81 7.43 -7.42
C ILE A 71 3.94 6.47 -8.60
N HIS A 72 3.02 6.54 -9.57
CA HIS A 72 2.97 5.59 -10.65
C HIS A 72 4.11 5.74 -11.64
N ASN A 73 4.46 6.98 -12.01
CA ASN A 73 5.57 7.20 -12.93
C ASN A 73 6.92 6.77 -12.32
N VAL A 74 7.09 6.82 -10.99
CA VAL A 74 8.26 6.24 -10.32
C VAL A 74 8.26 4.73 -10.45
N GLY A 75 7.12 4.07 -10.17
CA GLY A 75 7.00 2.62 -10.32
C GLY A 75 7.24 2.12 -11.77
N PHE A 76 6.73 2.82 -12.78
CA PHE A 76 7.00 2.45 -14.17
C PHE A 76 8.48 2.58 -14.56
N ARG A 77 9.18 3.59 -14.01
CA ARG A 77 10.62 3.72 -14.20
C ARG A 77 11.40 2.59 -13.53
N SER A 78 11.03 2.19 -12.31
CA SER A 78 11.72 1.08 -11.63
C SER A 78 11.51 -0.26 -12.32
N LEU A 79 10.39 -0.43 -13.03
CA LEU A 79 10.12 -1.57 -13.90
C LEU A 79 10.80 -1.51 -15.28
N GLY A 80 11.32 -0.34 -15.68
CA GLY A 80 11.91 -0.14 -17.02
C GLY A 80 10.90 -0.23 -18.17
N VAL A 81 9.61 0.03 -17.91
CA VAL A 81 8.55 0.01 -18.94
C VAL A 81 8.31 1.40 -19.53
N ASP A 82 8.05 1.48 -20.85
CA ASP A 82 7.75 2.74 -21.56
C ASP A 82 6.28 3.16 -21.36
N TRP A 83 5.93 3.49 -20.11
CA TRP A 83 4.58 3.82 -19.68
C TRP A 83 4.56 5.14 -18.92
N VAL A 84 3.49 5.93 -19.10
CA VAL A 84 3.24 7.15 -18.33
C VAL A 84 1.88 7.10 -17.65
N TYR A 85 1.84 7.71 -16.47
CA TYR A 85 0.62 7.89 -15.69
C TYR A 85 0.21 9.36 -15.63
N VAL A 86 -1.06 9.65 -15.95
CA VAL A 86 -1.61 11.02 -15.91
C VAL A 86 -2.96 11.07 -15.19
N ALA A 87 -3.40 12.27 -14.82
CA ALA A 87 -4.72 12.48 -14.22
C ALA A 87 -5.70 13.06 -15.26
N PHE A 88 -6.87 12.46 -15.34
CA PHE A 88 -7.99 12.89 -16.18
C PHE A 88 -9.14 13.33 -15.31
N GLU A 89 -9.47 14.62 -15.36
CA GLU A 89 -10.63 15.16 -14.67
C GLU A 89 -11.90 14.77 -15.43
N VAL A 90 -12.74 13.96 -14.79
CA VAL A 90 -13.95 13.41 -15.39
C VAL A 90 -15.10 13.77 -14.47
N ALA A 91 -16.01 14.64 -14.92
CA ALA A 91 -17.13 15.09 -14.10
C ALA A 91 -18.06 13.93 -13.68
N ALA A 92 -18.77 14.07 -12.56
CA ALA A 92 -19.82 13.14 -12.16
C ALA A 92 -20.83 12.87 -13.31
N GLY A 93 -21.24 11.61 -13.51
CA GLY A 93 -22.13 11.19 -14.60
C GLY A 93 -21.44 11.00 -15.95
N LYS A 94 -20.10 11.11 -16.00
CA LYS A 94 -19.28 10.86 -17.20
C LYS A 94 -18.41 9.60 -17.11
N THR A 95 -18.73 8.69 -16.18
CA THR A 95 -17.96 7.44 -16.02
C THR A 95 -17.98 6.58 -17.28
N ALA A 96 -19.14 6.40 -17.92
CA ALA A 96 -19.23 5.64 -19.17
C ALA A 96 -18.43 6.27 -20.32
N ASP A 97 -18.43 7.60 -20.42
CA ASP A 97 -17.65 8.34 -21.42
C ASP A 97 -16.14 8.11 -21.22
N SER A 98 -15.68 7.97 -19.96
CA SER A 98 -14.27 7.66 -19.68
C SER A 98 -13.85 6.27 -20.17
N LEU A 99 -14.73 5.26 -20.13
CA LEU A 99 -14.45 3.93 -20.68
C LEU A 99 -14.46 3.94 -22.20
N SER A 100 -15.36 4.72 -22.81
CA SER A 100 -15.34 4.96 -24.26
C SER A 100 -14.01 5.59 -24.68
N ALA A 101 -13.57 6.63 -23.97
CA ALA A 101 -12.29 7.28 -24.22
C ALA A 101 -11.09 6.33 -24.02
N LEU A 102 -11.09 5.50 -22.96
CA LEU A 102 -10.07 4.48 -22.75
C LEU A 102 -9.94 3.56 -23.97
N ARG A 103 -11.07 3.10 -24.53
CA ARG A 103 -11.08 2.22 -25.70
C ARG A 103 -10.62 2.97 -26.97
N THR A 104 -11.13 4.17 -27.21
CA THR A 104 -10.76 4.98 -28.39
C THR A 104 -9.28 5.37 -28.39
N LEU A 105 -8.75 5.77 -27.24
CA LEU A 105 -7.36 6.20 -27.09
C LEU A 105 -6.39 5.05 -26.80
N HIS A 106 -6.89 3.82 -26.70
CA HIS A 106 -6.10 2.62 -26.41
C HIS A 106 -5.27 2.75 -25.12
N LEU A 107 -5.86 3.32 -24.06
CA LEU A 107 -5.21 3.38 -22.75
C LEU A 107 -5.06 1.96 -22.18
N ARG A 108 -3.99 1.72 -21.41
CA ARG A 108 -3.69 0.40 -20.83
C ARG A 108 -4.53 0.06 -19.60
N GLY A 109 -5.16 1.05 -19.00
CA GLY A 109 -5.98 0.89 -17.80
C GLY A 109 -6.31 2.24 -17.18
N LEU A 110 -7.11 2.21 -16.12
CA LEU A 110 -7.44 3.38 -15.32
C LEU A 110 -7.44 3.06 -13.84
N SER A 111 -6.84 3.91 -13.01
CA SER A 111 -7.29 4.04 -11.63
C SER A 111 -8.59 4.84 -11.60
N VAL A 112 -9.44 4.54 -10.64
CA VAL A 112 -10.76 5.16 -10.50
C VAL A 112 -10.89 5.66 -9.07
N THR A 113 -11.13 6.95 -8.89
CA THR A 113 -11.41 7.54 -7.58
C THR A 113 -12.81 8.14 -7.53
N MET A 114 -13.16 8.75 -6.40
CA MET A 114 -14.43 9.43 -6.21
C MET A 114 -14.70 10.42 -7.37
N PRO A 115 -15.96 10.53 -7.85
CA PRO A 115 -17.16 9.80 -7.42
C PRO A 115 -17.43 8.49 -8.18
N HIS A 116 -16.51 8.04 -9.04
CA HIS A 116 -16.80 7.08 -10.10
C HIS A 116 -16.73 5.61 -9.70
N LYS A 117 -16.15 5.27 -8.54
CA LYS A 117 -15.86 3.87 -8.16
C LYS A 117 -17.08 2.93 -8.21
N THR A 118 -18.23 3.41 -7.71
CA THR A 118 -19.47 2.61 -7.67
C THR A 118 -20.10 2.47 -9.05
N GLU A 119 -20.16 3.55 -9.83
CA GLU A 119 -20.70 3.52 -11.20
C GLU A 119 -19.84 2.63 -12.09
N MET A 120 -18.51 2.74 -11.97
CA MET A 120 -17.55 1.93 -12.70
C MET A 120 -17.77 0.43 -12.49
N ALA A 121 -18.10 0.00 -11.27
CA ALA A 121 -18.39 -1.41 -10.96
C ALA A 121 -19.58 -1.98 -11.74
N THR A 122 -20.46 -1.13 -12.28
CA THR A 122 -21.60 -1.54 -13.11
C THR A 122 -21.31 -1.52 -14.61
N LEU A 123 -20.20 -0.88 -15.02
CA LEU A 123 -19.87 -0.61 -16.42
C LEU A 123 -18.75 -1.48 -16.98
N VAL A 124 -17.89 -2.03 -16.11
CA VAL A 124 -16.83 -2.98 -16.50
C VAL A 124 -17.43 -4.31 -16.97
N ASP A 125 -16.73 -4.98 -17.88
CA ASP A 125 -17.21 -6.23 -18.50
C ASP A 125 -17.10 -7.43 -17.53
N ARG A 126 -16.07 -7.41 -16.66
CA ARG A 126 -15.85 -8.40 -15.59
C ARG A 126 -15.37 -7.71 -14.32
N SER A 127 -15.49 -8.37 -13.17
CA SER A 127 -14.98 -7.87 -11.89
C SER A 127 -14.32 -8.97 -11.07
N SER A 128 -13.25 -8.60 -10.36
CA SER A 128 -12.63 -9.44 -9.33
C SER A 128 -13.61 -9.72 -8.16
N PRO A 129 -13.39 -10.79 -7.38
CA PRO A 129 -14.24 -11.10 -6.22
C PRO A 129 -14.37 -9.94 -5.23
N SER A 130 -13.29 -9.20 -4.94
CA SER A 130 -13.31 -8.04 -4.04
C SER A 130 -14.13 -6.89 -4.62
N ALA A 131 -13.99 -6.59 -5.91
CA ALA A 131 -14.78 -5.55 -6.58
C ALA A 131 -16.29 -5.88 -6.58
N ILE A 132 -16.66 -7.16 -6.75
CA ILE A 132 -18.04 -7.62 -6.66
C ILE A 132 -18.59 -7.43 -5.25
N ALA A 133 -17.88 -7.91 -4.23
CA ALA A 133 -18.30 -7.81 -2.83
C ALA A 133 -18.49 -6.35 -2.40
N LEU A 134 -17.57 -5.48 -2.81
CA LEU A 134 -17.57 -4.05 -2.46
C LEU A 134 -18.52 -3.21 -3.32
N ARG A 135 -18.97 -3.74 -4.48
CA ARG A 135 -19.69 -2.99 -5.52
C ARG A 135 -18.94 -1.71 -5.90
N SER A 136 -17.62 -1.81 -5.99
CA SER A 136 -16.71 -0.67 -6.15
C SER A 136 -15.46 -1.11 -6.89
N VAL A 137 -15.07 -0.35 -7.91
CA VAL A 137 -13.86 -0.56 -8.71
C VAL A 137 -12.95 0.66 -8.55
N ASN A 138 -11.70 0.43 -8.11
CA ASN A 138 -10.66 1.47 -8.06
C ASN A 138 -9.60 1.31 -9.15
N THR A 139 -9.64 0.20 -9.91
CA THR A 139 -8.66 -0.16 -10.95
C THR A 139 -9.37 -0.86 -12.10
N VAL A 140 -9.16 -0.39 -13.32
CA VAL A 140 -9.65 -1.00 -14.56
C VAL A 140 -8.44 -1.51 -15.33
N GLU A 141 -8.48 -2.79 -15.67
CA GLU A 141 -7.51 -3.49 -16.49
C GLU A 141 -8.10 -3.71 -17.89
N VAL A 142 -7.28 -3.55 -18.94
CA VAL A 142 -7.61 -4.03 -20.28
C VAL A 142 -7.02 -5.43 -20.45
N ALA A 143 -7.85 -6.45 -20.31
CA ALA A 143 -7.42 -7.85 -20.44
C ALA A 143 -6.98 -8.19 -21.87
N SER A 144 -6.30 -9.32 -22.03
CA SER A 144 -5.79 -9.79 -23.33
C SER A 144 -6.86 -10.03 -24.39
N ASP A 145 -8.10 -10.32 -23.96
CA ASP A 145 -9.29 -10.47 -24.82
C ASP A 145 -9.98 -9.12 -25.13
N GLY A 146 -9.42 -8.01 -24.64
CA GLY A 146 -9.97 -6.66 -24.78
C GLY A 146 -11.07 -6.32 -23.78
N ALA A 147 -11.47 -7.25 -22.90
CA ALA A 147 -12.46 -6.97 -21.88
C ALA A 147 -11.91 -6.06 -20.78
N LEU A 148 -12.76 -5.16 -20.28
CA LEU A 148 -12.45 -4.29 -19.16
C LEU A 148 -12.74 -5.03 -17.85
N VAL A 149 -11.70 -5.29 -17.06
CA VAL A 149 -11.81 -6.00 -15.78
C VAL A 149 -11.65 -5.01 -14.63
N GLY A 150 -12.65 -4.96 -13.74
CA GLY A 150 -12.65 -4.12 -12.56
C GLY A 150 -12.05 -4.80 -11.33
N HIS A 151 -11.15 -4.10 -10.66
CA HIS A 151 -10.49 -4.54 -9.43
C HIS A 151 -10.66 -3.52 -8.30
N SER A 152 -10.54 -4.01 -7.06
CA SER A 152 -10.43 -3.18 -5.86
C SER A 152 -9.15 -3.54 -5.12
N THR A 153 -8.17 -2.63 -5.13
CA THR A 153 -6.84 -2.82 -4.51
C THR A 153 -6.66 -2.13 -3.17
N ASP A 154 -7.62 -1.28 -2.75
CA ASP A 154 -7.51 -0.48 -1.52
C ASP A 154 -7.27 -1.38 -0.28
N GLY A 155 -8.12 -2.39 -0.09
CA GLY A 155 -8.03 -3.30 1.06
C GLY A 155 -6.74 -4.12 1.09
N GLU A 156 -6.31 -4.63 -0.05
CA GLU A 156 -5.04 -5.37 -0.14
C GLU A 156 -3.83 -4.46 0.06
N GLY A 157 -3.90 -3.21 -0.42
CA GLY A 157 -2.88 -2.20 -0.17
C GLY A 157 -2.70 -1.91 1.32
N LEU A 158 -3.78 -1.89 2.10
CA LEU A 158 -3.67 -1.81 3.56
C LEU A 158 -2.96 -3.03 4.14
N LEU A 159 -3.33 -4.25 3.72
CA LEU A 159 -2.72 -5.46 4.27
C LEU A 159 -1.21 -5.51 3.98
N GLN A 160 -0.78 -5.09 2.78
CA GLN A 160 0.64 -4.97 2.46
C GLN A 160 1.35 -3.90 3.31
N ASN A 161 0.68 -2.77 3.58
CA ASN A 161 1.20 -1.74 4.48
C ASN A 161 1.37 -2.26 5.91
N LEU A 162 0.41 -3.02 6.43
CA LEU A 162 0.53 -3.64 7.76
C LEU A 162 1.70 -4.63 7.80
N ARG A 163 1.81 -5.49 6.78
CA ARG A 163 2.92 -6.46 6.67
C ARG A 163 4.29 -5.78 6.60
N SER A 164 4.41 -4.65 5.89
CA SER A 164 5.69 -3.91 5.82
C SER A 164 6.11 -3.29 7.16
N HIS A 165 5.16 -3.11 8.09
CA HIS A 165 5.41 -2.69 9.47
C HIS A 165 5.50 -3.87 10.45
N GLY A 166 5.58 -5.11 9.96
CA GLY A 166 5.64 -6.32 10.79
C GLY A 166 4.32 -6.66 11.51
N VAL A 167 3.20 -6.07 11.06
CA VAL A 167 1.87 -6.31 11.63
C VAL A 167 1.17 -7.41 10.85
N HIS A 168 0.83 -8.49 11.55
CA HIS A 168 0.10 -9.64 11.04
C HIS A 168 -1.34 -9.60 11.56
N ILE A 169 -2.31 -9.89 10.69
CA ILE A 169 -3.74 -9.76 11.02
C ILE A 169 -4.40 -11.12 11.30
N GLU A 170 -3.71 -12.22 10.99
CA GLU A 170 -4.19 -13.57 11.21
C GLU A 170 -4.50 -13.78 12.69
N ASN A 171 -5.74 -14.21 12.99
CA ASN A 171 -6.27 -14.39 14.34
C ASN A 171 -6.35 -13.12 15.21
N SER A 172 -6.09 -11.93 14.66
CA SER A 172 -6.22 -10.66 15.39
C SER A 172 -7.68 -10.22 15.55
N SER A 173 -7.93 -9.40 16.57
CA SER A 173 -9.19 -8.68 16.75
C SER A 173 -9.00 -7.22 16.33
N VAL A 174 -9.84 -6.74 15.41
CA VAL A 174 -9.69 -5.40 14.81
C VAL A 174 -10.94 -4.54 15.05
N LEU A 175 -10.74 -3.30 15.50
CA LEU A 175 -11.75 -2.25 15.48
C LEU A 175 -11.53 -1.34 14.27
N VAL A 176 -12.50 -1.29 13.36
CA VAL A 176 -12.51 -0.37 12.22
C VAL A 176 -13.45 0.79 12.51
N ILE A 177 -12.94 2.02 12.50
CA ILE A 177 -13.72 3.24 12.67
C ILE A 177 -13.98 3.85 11.29
N GLY A 178 -15.23 3.75 10.84
CA GLY A 178 -15.69 4.25 9.55
C GLY A 178 -16.21 3.16 8.62
N ALA A 179 -17.39 3.39 8.06
CA ALA A 179 -18.06 2.48 7.12
C ALA A 179 -18.09 3.01 5.67
N GLY A 180 -17.21 3.97 5.34
CA GLY A 180 -17.05 4.52 3.99
C GLY A 180 -16.48 3.51 2.99
N GLY A 181 -16.16 3.96 1.76
CA GLY A 181 -15.57 3.07 0.74
C GLY A 181 -14.25 2.44 1.17
N ALA A 182 -13.37 3.21 1.81
CA ALA A 182 -12.12 2.71 2.37
C ALA A 182 -12.39 1.70 3.51
N GLY A 183 -13.20 2.07 4.51
CA GLY A 183 -13.56 1.17 5.62
C GLY A 183 -14.16 -0.15 5.16
N ARG A 184 -15.08 -0.13 4.18
CA ARG A 184 -15.64 -1.34 3.57
C ARG A 184 -14.58 -2.23 2.91
N SER A 185 -13.65 -1.62 2.17
CA SER A 185 -12.54 -2.34 1.53
C SER A 185 -11.60 -2.99 2.54
N VAL A 186 -11.37 -2.31 3.67
CA VAL A 186 -10.59 -2.83 4.80
C VAL A 186 -11.29 -4.03 5.46
N VAL A 187 -12.58 -3.89 5.77
CA VAL A 187 -13.35 -4.96 6.43
C VAL A 187 -13.40 -6.22 5.56
N ASP A 188 -13.66 -6.08 4.26
CA ASP A 188 -13.62 -7.19 3.30
C ASP A 188 -12.23 -7.85 3.24
N ALA A 189 -11.16 -7.06 3.18
CA ALA A 189 -9.80 -7.59 3.11
C ALA A 189 -9.38 -8.34 4.38
N LEU A 190 -9.67 -7.78 5.56
CA LEU A 190 -9.42 -8.43 6.86
C LEU A 190 -10.15 -9.77 6.97
N SER A 191 -11.43 -9.80 6.59
CA SER A 191 -12.27 -11.00 6.58
C SER A 191 -11.66 -12.11 5.71
N ARG A 192 -11.25 -11.77 4.48
CA ARG A 192 -10.67 -12.75 3.55
C ARG A 192 -9.31 -13.30 3.97
N HIS A 193 -8.59 -12.60 4.85
CA HIS A 193 -7.23 -12.95 5.26
C HIS A 193 -7.12 -13.49 6.69
N GLY A 194 -8.24 -13.98 7.26
CA GLY A 194 -8.19 -14.73 8.51
C GLY A 194 -8.14 -13.87 9.77
N CYS A 195 -8.58 -12.61 9.70
CA CYS A 195 -8.88 -11.83 10.89
C CYS A 195 -9.96 -12.56 11.73
N LYS A 196 -9.75 -12.69 13.04
CA LYS A 196 -10.66 -13.45 13.92
C LYS A 196 -11.99 -12.72 14.12
N GLN A 197 -11.91 -11.41 14.32
CA GLN A 197 -13.06 -10.56 14.63
C GLN A 197 -12.84 -9.16 14.09
N VAL A 198 -13.88 -8.59 13.48
CA VAL A 198 -13.90 -7.20 13.03
C VAL A 198 -15.09 -6.48 13.67
N VAL A 199 -14.82 -5.53 14.55
CA VAL A 199 -15.85 -4.61 15.04
C VAL A 199 -15.85 -3.38 14.16
N VAL A 200 -16.99 -3.04 13.56
CA VAL A 200 -17.12 -1.81 12.77
C VAL A 200 -17.87 -0.78 13.59
N ALA A 201 -17.23 0.37 13.85
CA ALA A 201 -17.84 1.51 14.50
C ALA A 201 -18.07 2.63 13.48
N ASN A 202 -19.28 3.18 13.45
CA ASN A 202 -19.61 4.28 12.55
C ASN A 202 -20.62 5.24 13.19
N ARG A 203 -20.74 6.47 12.66
CA ARG A 203 -21.73 7.44 13.14
C ARG A 203 -23.16 6.94 12.96
N SER A 204 -23.45 6.29 11.82
CA SER A 204 -24.72 5.60 11.60
C SER A 204 -24.55 4.10 11.78
N LEU A 205 -25.43 3.49 12.59
CA LEU A 205 -25.41 2.06 12.86
C LEU A 205 -25.63 1.25 11.57
N ASP A 206 -26.63 1.62 10.75
CA ASP A 206 -26.90 0.95 9.46
C ASP A 206 -25.67 0.91 8.54
N GLY A 207 -24.87 1.98 8.57
CA GLY A 207 -23.61 2.03 7.82
C GLY A 207 -22.59 1.01 8.34
N ALA A 208 -22.44 0.93 9.67
CA ALA A 208 -21.58 -0.07 10.30
C ALA A 208 -22.07 -1.50 10.03
N GLU A 209 -23.38 -1.75 10.08
CA GLU A 209 -23.98 -3.07 9.80
C GLU A 209 -23.71 -3.50 8.36
N PHE A 210 -23.89 -2.60 7.39
CA PHE A 210 -23.59 -2.88 6.00
C PHE A 210 -22.11 -3.24 5.79
N ALA A 211 -21.19 -2.48 6.41
CA ALA A 211 -19.76 -2.77 6.32
C ALA A 211 -19.39 -4.09 7.04
N ALA A 212 -19.92 -4.33 8.24
CA ALA A 212 -19.71 -5.58 8.98
C ALA A 212 -20.25 -6.80 8.20
N GLY A 213 -21.30 -6.64 7.40
CA GLY A 213 -21.83 -7.68 6.52
C GLY A 213 -20.83 -8.21 5.47
N LEU A 214 -19.75 -7.46 5.17
CA LEU A 214 -18.64 -7.92 4.32
C LEU A 214 -17.70 -8.90 5.04
N ALA A 215 -17.84 -9.02 6.36
CA ALA A 215 -17.10 -9.94 7.22
C ALA A 215 -18.08 -10.87 7.95
N PRO A 216 -18.68 -11.87 7.28
CA PRO A 216 -19.80 -12.64 7.84
C PRO A 216 -19.45 -13.48 9.08
N ILE A 217 -18.16 -13.70 9.35
CA ILE A 217 -17.69 -14.50 10.49
C ILE A 217 -17.10 -13.56 11.53
N GLY A 218 -17.66 -13.59 12.74
CA GLY A 218 -17.08 -12.92 13.91
C GLY A 218 -17.17 -11.39 13.90
N SER A 219 -17.82 -10.76 12.93
CA SER A 219 -17.97 -9.30 12.90
C SER A 219 -19.22 -8.83 13.65
N ARG A 220 -19.17 -7.58 14.13
CA ARG A 220 -20.33 -6.87 14.68
C ARG A 220 -20.23 -5.38 14.40
N ALA A 221 -21.38 -4.74 14.33
CA ALA A 221 -21.50 -3.30 14.14
C ALA A 221 -21.84 -2.60 15.46
N ILE A 222 -21.31 -1.39 15.66
CA ILE A 222 -21.66 -0.51 16.77
C ILE A 222 -21.82 0.94 16.30
N SER A 223 -22.63 1.70 17.01
CA SER A 223 -22.65 3.16 16.87
C SER A 223 -21.46 3.77 17.60
N LEU A 224 -20.81 4.77 17.02
CA LEU A 224 -19.78 5.56 17.71
C LEU A 224 -20.32 6.31 18.94
N SER A 225 -21.64 6.56 18.99
CA SER A 225 -22.29 7.18 20.14
C SER A 225 -22.60 6.20 21.28
N ASP A 226 -22.42 4.90 21.09
CA ASP A 226 -22.59 3.88 22.14
C ASP A 226 -21.25 3.70 22.88
N GLU A 227 -21.00 4.58 23.87
CA GLU A 227 -19.76 4.58 24.64
C GLU A 227 -19.44 3.23 25.32
N PRO A 228 -20.40 2.55 25.97
CA PRO A 228 -20.14 1.21 26.52
C PRO A 228 -19.72 0.19 25.46
N ALA A 229 -20.35 0.18 24.28
CA ALA A 229 -20.00 -0.75 23.22
C ALA A 229 -18.64 -0.43 22.57
N LEU A 230 -18.33 0.86 22.41
CA LEU A 230 -17.04 1.33 21.91
C LEU A 230 -15.91 0.98 22.88
N ARG A 231 -16.09 1.21 24.19
CA ARG A 231 -15.11 0.85 25.23
C ARG A 231 -14.81 -0.65 25.21
N ARG A 232 -15.85 -1.50 25.20
CA ARG A 232 -15.67 -2.96 25.07
C ARG A 232 -14.93 -3.33 23.80
N ALA A 233 -15.29 -2.74 22.66
CA ALA A 233 -14.61 -3.01 21.40
C ALA A 233 -13.12 -2.65 21.43
N THR A 234 -12.76 -1.52 22.06
CA THR A 234 -11.37 -1.14 22.25
C THR A 234 -10.62 -2.02 23.25
N GLU A 235 -11.30 -2.56 24.28
CA GLU A 235 -10.70 -3.50 25.23
C GLU A 235 -10.40 -4.86 24.58
N GLU A 236 -11.27 -5.31 23.68
CA GLU A 236 -11.23 -6.60 23.00
C GLU A 236 -10.31 -6.66 21.76
N CYS A 237 -9.85 -5.52 21.22
CA CYS A 237 -9.08 -5.46 19.99
C CYS A 237 -7.57 -5.27 20.20
N ASP A 238 -6.80 -5.77 19.23
CA ASP A 238 -5.35 -5.57 19.12
C ASP A 238 -5.04 -4.37 18.21
N LEU A 239 -5.81 -4.23 17.12
CA LEU A 239 -5.63 -3.19 16.10
C LEU A 239 -6.84 -2.24 16.07
N ILE A 240 -6.57 -0.94 16.00
CA ILE A 240 -7.57 0.10 15.75
C ILE A 240 -7.25 0.76 14.42
N ILE A 241 -8.16 0.67 13.46
CA ILE A 241 -8.00 1.22 12.11
C ILE A 241 -9.00 2.34 11.91
N HIS A 242 -8.49 3.56 11.77
CA HIS A 242 -9.28 4.73 11.45
C HIS A 242 -9.40 4.92 9.93
N ALA A 243 -10.63 4.80 9.42
CA ALA A 243 -10.97 4.79 7.99
C ALA A 243 -11.99 5.88 7.61
N THR A 244 -12.07 6.97 8.39
CA THR A 244 -12.85 8.17 8.05
C THR A 244 -11.95 9.29 7.54
N SER A 245 -12.52 10.42 7.14
CA SER A 245 -11.78 11.63 6.76
C SER A 245 -11.46 12.54 7.95
N MET A 246 -11.84 12.19 9.19
CA MET A 246 -11.50 12.99 10.37
C MET A 246 -9.98 13.07 10.56
N GLY A 247 -9.45 14.24 10.89
CA GLY A 247 -8.01 14.43 11.02
C GLY A 247 -7.29 14.69 9.70
N MET A 248 -7.96 14.58 8.55
CA MET A 248 -7.41 14.98 7.25
C MET A 248 -7.26 16.49 7.18
N GLY A 249 -6.09 16.96 6.71
CA GLY A 249 -5.83 18.38 6.49
C GLY A 249 -6.85 19.02 5.56
N GLU A 250 -7.12 20.31 5.75
CA GLU A 250 -8.04 21.13 4.93
C GLU A 250 -9.52 20.82 5.14
N THR A 251 -9.85 19.91 6.06
CA THR A 251 -11.24 19.58 6.43
C THR A 251 -11.73 20.33 7.67
N GLY A 252 -10.84 21.04 8.38
CA GLY A 252 -11.15 21.70 9.66
C GLY A 252 -11.30 20.71 10.83
N SER A 253 -10.96 19.44 10.63
CA SER A 253 -11.06 18.37 11.63
C SER A 253 -9.70 17.85 12.12
N GLU A 254 -8.61 18.58 11.86
CA GLU A 254 -7.22 18.16 12.07
C GLU A 254 -6.91 17.79 13.53
N SER A 255 -7.62 18.42 14.47
CA SER A 255 -7.48 18.18 15.92
C SER A 255 -8.55 17.25 16.50
N VAL A 256 -9.48 16.77 15.67
CA VAL A 256 -10.59 15.92 16.12
C VAL A 256 -10.12 14.47 16.17
N LEU A 257 -10.26 13.84 17.33
CA LEU A 257 -9.98 12.42 17.49
C LEU A 257 -11.21 11.59 17.08
N PRO A 258 -11.03 10.50 16.32
CA PRO A 258 -12.12 9.64 15.90
C PRO A 258 -12.71 8.80 17.04
N ILE A 259 -11.98 8.66 18.14
CA ILE A 259 -12.40 8.00 19.39
C ILE A 259 -11.82 8.74 20.61
N PRO A 260 -12.43 8.62 21.80
CA PRO A 260 -11.88 9.20 23.03
C PRO A 260 -10.46 8.68 23.35
N LEU A 261 -9.57 9.58 23.77
CA LEU A 261 -8.16 9.29 24.00
C LEU A 261 -7.90 8.31 25.17
N ASP A 262 -8.82 8.22 26.13
CA ASP A 262 -8.74 7.29 27.27
C ASP A 262 -8.96 5.84 26.84
N LEU A 263 -9.54 5.62 25.65
CA LEU A 263 -9.71 4.29 25.09
C LEU A 263 -8.41 3.73 24.48
N LEU A 264 -7.41 4.58 24.21
CA LEU A 264 -6.12 4.14 23.68
C LEU A 264 -5.19 3.68 24.82
N GLN A 265 -4.59 2.50 24.66
CA GLN A 265 -3.58 1.96 25.56
C GLN A 265 -2.38 1.45 24.76
N GLN A 266 -1.20 1.42 25.39
CA GLN A 266 0.09 1.05 24.77
C GLN A 266 0.07 -0.27 23.97
N ARG A 267 -0.77 -1.23 24.35
CA ARG A 267 -0.89 -2.53 23.67
C ARG A 267 -1.49 -2.45 22.26
N HIS A 268 -2.17 -1.36 21.91
CA HIS A 268 -2.82 -1.21 20.62
C HIS A 268 -1.82 -0.92 19.51
N ILE A 269 -2.12 -1.42 18.33
CA ILE A 269 -1.58 -0.93 17.07
C ILE A 269 -2.62 0.03 16.47
N VAL A 270 -2.21 1.27 16.21
CA VAL A 270 -3.12 2.32 15.71
C VAL A 270 -2.77 2.65 14.27
N VAL A 271 -3.73 2.46 13.38
CA VAL A 271 -3.61 2.68 11.95
C VAL A 271 -4.53 3.82 11.57
N ASP A 272 -4.03 4.80 10.83
CA ASP A 272 -4.85 5.87 10.28
C ASP A 272 -4.71 5.86 8.75
N LEU A 273 -5.83 5.74 8.03
CA LEU A 273 -5.81 5.75 6.56
C LEU A 273 -5.59 7.14 5.98
N VAL A 274 -5.71 8.19 6.81
CA VAL A 274 -5.31 9.55 6.43
C VAL A 274 -3.79 9.59 6.25
N TYR A 275 -3.35 10.19 5.15
CA TYR A 275 -1.92 10.37 4.82
C TYR A 275 -1.50 11.83 4.73
N HIS A 276 -2.46 12.77 4.79
CA HIS A 276 -2.16 14.19 4.85
C HIS A 276 -3.01 14.84 5.96
N PRO A 277 -2.39 15.28 7.08
CA PRO A 277 -0.97 15.16 7.41
C PRO A 277 -0.50 13.71 7.65
N LEU A 278 0.80 13.43 7.54
CA LEU A 278 1.38 12.10 7.81
C LEU A 278 1.25 11.67 9.28
N HIS A 279 1.25 12.63 10.20
CA HIS A 279 1.01 12.42 11.62
C HIS A 279 -0.28 13.17 12.00
N THR A 280 -1.41 12.46 11.99
CA THR A 280 -2.71 12.98 12.44
C THR A 280 -2.74 13.15 13.96
N ALA A 281 -3.76 13.85 14.49
CA ALA A 281 -3.96 13.93 15.94
C ALA A 281 -4.10 12.55 16.60
N LEU A 282 -4.78 11.61 15.93
CA LEU A 282 -4.88 10.22 16.40
C LEU A 282 -3.51 9.57 16.53
N LEU A 283 -2.69 9.63 15.49
CA LEU A 283 -1.37 9.00 15.49
C LEU A 283 -0.43 9.62 16.52
N ARG A 284 -0.46 10.95 16.70
CA ARG A 284 0.34 11.62 17.74
C ARG A 284 -0.04 11.16 19.15
N VAL A 285 -1.34 11.12 19.46
CA VAL A 285 -1.82 10.65 20.77
C VAL A 285 -1.49 9.17 21.00
N ALA A 286 -1.56 8.35 19.96
CA ALA A 286 -1.18 6.95 20.03
C ALA A 286 0.33 6.78 20.30
N GLU A 287 1.17 7.54 19.59
CA GLU A 287 2.62 7.55 19.78
C GLU A 287 3.01 8.03 21.19
N ASP A 288 2.39 9.09 21.70
CA ASP A 288 2.60 9.60 23.07
C ASP A 288 2.26 8.56 24.15
N LYS A 289 1.35 7.63 23.84
CA LYS A 289 0.96 6.50 24.71
C LYS A 289 1.82 5.26 24.51
N GLY A 290 2.80 5.31 23.61
CA GLY A 290 3.69 4.20 23.28
C GLY A 290 3.06 3.11 22.40
N CYS A 291 1.95 3.40 21.71
CA CYS A 291 1.37 2.49 20.72
C CYS A 291 2.29 2.38 19.49
N GLN A 292 2.27 1.24 18.82
CA GLN A 292 2.78 1.16 17.45
C GLN A 292 1.80 1.90 16.51
N ILE A 293 2.34 2.75 15.63
CA ILE A 293 1.54 3.52 14.67
C ILE A 293 1.82 3.13 13.22
N VAL A 294 0.80 3.23 12.36
CA VAL A 294 0.92 3.06 10.91
C VAL A 294 0.09 4.15 10.22
N ASN A 295 0.70 4.92 9.31
CA ASN A 295 0.01 5.98 8.57
C ASN A 295 -0.54 5.49 7.22
N GLY A 296 -1.37 6.33 6.59
CA GLY A 296 -2.09 5.99 5.37
C GLY A 296 -1.26 6.04 4.10
N LEU A 297 -0.06 6.65 4.13
CA LEU A 297 0.78 6.80 2.93
C LEU A 297 1.18 5.44 2.37
N GLY A 298 1.48 4.49 3.26
CA GLY A 298 1.82 3.13 2.86
C GLY A 298 0.65 2.43 2.15
N MET A 299 -0.58 2.57 2.65
CA MET A 299 -1.76 2.03 1.95
C MET A 299 -1.89 2.64 0.55
N LEU A 300 -1.73 3.97 0.41
CA LEU A 300 -1.81 4.66 -0.89
C LEU A 300 -0.78 4.13 -1.89
N VAL A 301 0.45 3.86 -1.45
CA VAL A 301 1.52 3.36 -2.33
C VAL A 301 1.37 1.87 -2.63
N HIS A 302 1.06 1.05 -1.63
CA HIS A 302 0.88 -0.38 -1.83
C HIS A 302 -0.32 -0.68 -2.73
N GLN A 303 -1.44 0.03 -2.57
CA GLN A 303 -2.58 -0.16 -3.50
C GLN A 303 -2.18 0.21 -4.93
N ALA A 304 -1.35 1.24 -5.14
CA ALA A 304 -0.87 1.68 -6.45
C ALA A 304 0.09 0.65 -7.07
N ALA A 305 0.97 0.06 -6.26
CA ALA A 305 1.87 -1.01 -6.71
C ALA A 305 1.09 -2.24 -7.20
N LEU A 306 0.01 -2.62 -6.51
CA LEU A 306 -0.89 -3.69 -6.95
C LEU A 306 -1.60 -3.36 -8.26
N GLN A 307 -2.00 -2.10 -8.48
CA GLN A 307 -2.55 -1.71 -9.79
C GLN A 307 -1.51 -1.85 -10.91
N GLN A 308 -0.25 -1.47 -10.65
CA GLN A 308 0.82 -1.65 -11.64
C GLN A 308 1.10 -3.12 -11.92
N GLU A 309 1.06 -3.98 -10.90
CA GLU A 309 1.18 -5.42 -11.08
C GLU A 309 0.06 -5.95 -11.98
N ILE A 310 -1.19 -5.52 -11.75
CA ILE A 310 -2.34 -5.89 -12.59
C ILE A 310 -2.10 -5.50 -14.06
N TRP A 311 -1.59 -4.30 -14.33
CA TRP A 311 -1.42 -3.85 -15.71
C TRP A 311 -0.16 -4.38 -16.41
N THR A 312 0.93 -4.59 -15.65
CA THR A 312 2.26 -4.89 -16.22
C THR A 312 2.72 -6.32 -15.98
N GLY A 313 2.04 -7.06 -15.09
CA GLY A 313 2.42 -8.39 -14.63
C GLY A 313 3.59 -8.41 -13.64
N HIS A 314 4.11 -7.25 -13.21
CA HIS A 314 5.30 -7.16 -12.37
C HIS A 314 5.09 -6.16 -11.23
N LEU A 315 5.58 -6.50 -10.04
CA LEU A 315 5.59 -5.59 -8.89
C LEU A 315 6.66 -4.51 -9.08
N PRO A 316 6.32 -3.21 -9.01
CA PRO A 316 7.32 -2.14 -9.02
C PRO A 316 8.12 -2.08 -7.72
N ASP A 317 9.22 -1.31 -7.71
CA ASP A 317 9.93 -0.98 -6.47
C ASP A 317 9.07 -0.07 -5.58
N VAL A 318 8.46 -0.67 -4.56
CA VAL A 318 7.58 0.00 -3.60
C VAL A 318 8.34 1.03 -2.75
N GLN A 319 9.63 0.82 -2.46
CA GLN A 319 10.41 1.73 -1.64
C GLN A 319 10.71 3.03 -2.38
N GLU A 320 11.04 2.95 -3.68
CA GLU A 320 11.17 4.14 -4.52
C GLU A 320 9.84 4.92 -4.60
N MET A 321 8.72 4.22 -4.76
CA MET A 321 7.39 4.82 -4.78
C MET A 321 7.04 5.52 -3.46
N LEU A 322 7.35 4.89 -2.31
CA LEU A 322 7.16 5.48 -0.97
C LEU A 322 8.00 6.74 -0.78
N SER A 323 9.28 6.69 -1.20
CA SER A 323 10.19 7.84 -1.11
C SER A 323 9.64 9.02 -1.92
N ALA A 324 9.19 8.78 -3.15
CA ALA A 324 8.65 9.84 -4.00
C ALA A 324 7.34 10.42 -3.43
N ALA A 325 6.46 9.57 -2.90
CA ALA A 325 5.21 10.02 -2.28
C ALA A 325 5.47 10.90 -1.04
N SER A 326 6.43 10.49 -0.20
CA SER A 326 6.84 11.23 1.00
C SER A 326 7.42 12.60 0.65
N GLN A 327 8.28 12.65 -0.37
CA GLN A 327 8.88 13.91 -0.86
C GLN A 327 7.83 14.88 -1.41
N ALA A 328 6.79 14.38 -2.07
CA ALA A 328 5.71 15.22 -2.61
C ALA A 328 4.79 15.81 -1.52
N LEU A 329 4.83 15.27 -0.30
CA LEU A 329 4.07 15.74 0.85
C LEU A 329 4.89 16.63 1.79
N SER A 330 6.19 16.78 1.54
CA SER A 330 7.14 17.59 2.32
C SER A 330 7.17 19.03 1.83
#